data_AF-A0A1B7XMQ6-F1
#
_entry.id   AF-A0A1B7XMQ6-F1
#
_cell.length_a   1.000
_cell.length_b   1.000
_cell.length_c   1.000
_cell.angle_alpha   90.00
_cell.angle_beta   90.00
_cell.angle_gamma   90.00
#
_symmetry.space_group_name_H-M   'P 1'
#
loop_
_entity.id
_entity.type
_entity.pdbx_description
1 polymer ?
#
loop_
_entity_poly.entity_id
_entity_poly.type
_entity_poly.pdbx_seq_one_letter_code
_entity_poly.pdbx_strand_id
1 'polypeptide(L)'
;MSKVCMNVLISLCLISFLLLGGGCSSAPEIDASSDAAFKASIQNIVKSIPENKRKEFQKTITGMGVLVALAKEGNEKEIRKFFDGMTYDDIMEKAQEMREKMRNQ
;
A
#
# COMPACT_ATOMS: atom_id res chain seq x y z
N MET A 1 9.23 -32.09 34.65
CA MET A 1 9.45 -31.45 33.33
C MET A 1 10.92 -31.09 33.23
N SER A 2 11.64 -31.72 32.29
CA SER A 2 13.11 -31.64 32.23
C SER A 2 13.59 -30.26 31.77
N LYS A 3 14.71 -29.78 32.34
CA LYS A 3 15.38 -28.50 31.99
C LYS A 3 15.60 -28.33 30.47
N VAL A 4 15.68 -29.43 29.74
CA VAL A 4 15.77 -29.51 28.28
C VAL A 4 14.53 -28.93 27.58
N CYS A 5 13.32 -29.21 28.07
CA CYS A 5 12.09 -28.66 27.48
C CYS A 5 11.99 -27.14 27.67
N MET A 6 12.50 -26.62 28.79
CA MET A 6 12.49 -25.19 29.10
C MET A 6 13.49 -24.42 28.20
N ASN A 7 14.68 -24.98 27.95
CA ASN A 7 15.66 -24.37 27.06
C ASN A 7 15.25 -24.44 25.58
N VAL A 8 14.57 -25.50 25.14
CA VAL A 8 14.03 -25.62 23.77
C VAL A 8 12.91 -24.62 23.53
N LEU A 9 12.03 -24.39 24.52
CA LEU A 9 10.97 -23.38 24.44
C LEU A 9 11.52 -21.95 24.36
N ILE A 10 12.57 -21.63 25.13
CA ILE A 10 13.22 -20.30 25.11
C ILE A 10 13.94 -20.07 23.77
N SER A 11 14.60 -21.09 23.21
CA SER A 11 15.27 -21.01 21.91
C SER A 11 14.29 -20.88 20.74
N LEU A 12 13.08 -21.43 20.84
CA LEU A 12 12.05 -21.31 19.81
C LEU A 12 11.45 -19.89 19.77
N CYS A 13 11.26 -19.26 20.93
CA CYS A 13 10.76 -17.87 21.03
C CYS A 13 11.74 -16.83 20.47
N LEU A 14 13.06 -17.06 20.60
CA LEU A 14 14.09 -16.14 20.08
C LEU A 14 14.18 -16.13 18.54
N ILE A 15 13.86 -17.26 17.88
CA ILE A 15 13.85 -17.36 16.42
C ILE A 15 12.63 -16.65 15.82
N SER A 16 11.49 -16.64 16.53
CA SER A 16 10.28 -15.93 16.10
C SER A 16 10.42 -14.40 16.16
N PHE A 17 11.22 -13.87 17.10
CA PHE A 17 11.47 -12.43 17.20
C PHE A 17 12.42 -11.87 16.13
N LEU A 18 13.30 -12.71 15.57
CA LEU A 18 14.25 -12.31 14.52
C LEU A 18 13.60 -12.11 13.13
N LEU A 19 12.38 -12.62 12.92
CA LEU A 19 11.63 -12.44 11.67
C LEU A 19 10.81 -11.13 11.62
N LEU A 20 10.70 -10.40 12.73
CA LEU A 20 10.02 -9.10 12.82
C LEU A 20 10.99 -7.92 12.70
N GLY A 21 12.29 -8.18 12.52
CA GLY A 21 13.37 -7.19 12.50
C GLY A 21 13.71 -6.57 11.13
N GLY A 22 12.74 -6.48 10.20
CA GLY A 22 12.95 -5.93 8.86
C GLY A 22 12.42 -4.51 8.68
N GLY A 23 13.05 -3.52 9.32
CA GLY A 23 12.93 -2.10 8.95
C GLY A 23 11.71 -1.35 9.49
N CYS A 24 11.95 -0.49 10.48
CA CYS A 24 11.08 0.65 10.78
C CYS A 24 11.21 1.71 9.66
N SER A 25 10.74 1.38 8.47
CA SER A 25 10.51 2.32 7.39
C SER A 25 9.02 2.23 7.10
N SER A 26 8.26 3.28 7.40
CA SER A 26 6.86 3.40 7.01
C SER A 26 6.70 2.95 5.55
N ALA A 27 5.63 2.20 5.26
CA ALA A 27 5.33 1.77 3.90
C ALA A 27 5.37 2.99 2.96
N PRO A 28 5.90 2.88 1.73
CA PRO A 28 5.93 4.01 0.83
C PRO A 28 4.51 4.51 0.56
N GLU A 29 4.33 5.82 0.67
CA GLU A 29 3.06 6.50 0.48
C GLU A 29 3.13 7.39 -0.76
N ILE A 30 1.98 7.74 -1.31
CA ILE A 30 1.89 8.74 -2.37
C ILE A 30 2.29 10.12 -1.82
N ASP A 31 3.17 10.80 -2.54
CA ASP A 31 3.59 12.18 -2.25
C ASP A 31 2.95 13.13 -3.28
N ALA A 32 1.92 13.87 -2.89
CA ALA A 32 1.23 14.82 -3.76
C ALA A 32 1.87 16.22 -3.81
N SER A 33 3.04 16.43 -3.20
CA SER A 33 3.70 17.75 -3.12
C SER A 33 4.03 18.36 -4.49
N SER A 34 4.27 17.52 -5.50
CA SER A 34 4.50 17.92 -6.89
C SER A 34 4.14 16.79 -7.87
N ASP A 35 4.03 17.09 -9.16
CA ASP A 35 3.79 16.04 -10.19
C ASP A 35 4.95 15.03 -10.26
N ALA A 36 6.19 15.52 -10.13
CA ALA A 36 7.37 14.67 -10.12
C ALA A 36 7.40 13.77 -8.88
N ALA A 37 7.09 14.31 -7.70
CA ALA A 37 7.02 13.54 -6.46
C ALA A 37 5.91 12.47 -6.54
N PHE A 38 4.74 12.83 -7.06
CA PHE A 38 3.61 11.92 -7.22
C PHE A 38 3.93 10.72 -8.13
N LYS A 39 4.58 10.98 -9.28
CA LYS A 39 5.01 9.92 -10.19
C LYS A 39 6.09 9.04 -9.56
N ALA A 40 7.06 9.65 -8.88
CA ALA A 40 8.14 8.95 -8.22
C ALA A 40 7.63 8.07 -7.06
N SER A 41 6.69 8.56 -6.25
CA SER A 41 6.12 7.83 -5.13
C SER A 41 5.32 6.61 -5.60
N ILE A 42 4.55 6.71 -6.69
CA ILE A 42 3.88 5.54 -7.31
C ILE A 42 4.91 4.48 -7.71
N GLN A 43 6.01 4.90 -8.35
CA GLN A 43 7.08 3.97 -8.73
C GLN A 43 7.75 3.32 -7.51
N ASN A 44 7.93 4.06 -6.42
CA ASN A 44 8.47 3.53 -5.17
C ASN A 44 7.54 2.47 -4.58
N ILE A 45 6.23 2.72 -4.57
CA ILE A 45 5.23 1.72 -4.15
C ILE A 45 5.32 0.47 -5.03
N VAL A 46 5.33 0.61 -6.37
CA VAL A 46 5.45 -0.53 -7.30
C VAL A 46 6.72 -1.35 -7.04
N LYS A 47 7.85 -0.70 -6.77
CA LYS A 47 9.12 -1.40 -6.47
C LYS A 47 9.06 -2.15 -5.14
N SER A 48 8.34 -1.61 -4.15
CA SER A 48 8.23 -2.18 -2.81
C SER A 48 7.32 -3.40 -2.70
N ILE A 49 6.39 -3.60 -3.65
CA ILE A 49 5.43 -4.72 -3.61
C ILE A 49 5.90 -5.93 -4.46
N PRO A 50 5.42 -7.14 -4.12
CA PRO A 50 5.68 -8.36 -4.89
C PRO A 50 5.33 -8.23 -6.38
N GLU A 51 6.15 -8.82 -7.24
CA GLU A 51 6.01 -8.67 -8.71
C GLU A 51 4.64 -9.10 -9.23
N ASN A 52 4.08 -10.20 -8.70
CA ASN A 52 2.75 -10.70 -9.05
C ASN A 52 1.61 -9.72 -8.71
N LYS A 53 1.84 -8.75 -7.80
CA LYS A 53 0.87 -7.72 -7.41
C LYS A 53 1.01 -6.42 -8.21
N ARG A 54 2.16 -6.18 -8.85
CA ARG A 54 2.46 -4.90 -9.54
C ARG A 54 1.47 -4.56 -10.64
N LYS A 55 1.13 -5.54 -11.49
CA LYS A 55 0.20 -5.34 -12.61
C LYS A 55 -1.21 -4.99 -12.12
N GLU A 56 -1.67 -5.65 -11.06
CA GLU A 56 -2.96 -5.37 -10.44
C GLU A 56 -2.98 -3.97 -9.82
N PHE A 57 -1.94 -3.59 -9.09
CA PHE A 57 -1.80 -2.27 -8.51
C PHE A 57 -1.84 -1.17 -9.58
N GLN A 58 -1.03 -1.30 -10.64
CA GLN A 58 -0.98 -0.32 -11.74
C GLN A 58 -2.34 -0.15 -12.43
N LYS A 59 -3.05 -1.26 -12.68
CA LYS A 59 -4.40 -1.20 -13.24
C LYS A 59 -5.37 -0.50 -12.29
N THR A 60 -5.26 -0.80 -10.99
CA THR A 60 -6.13 -0.27 -9.95
C THR A 60 -5.96 1.24 -9.80
N ILE A 61 -4.74 1.72 -9.58
CA ILE A 61 -4.47 3.16 -9.41
C ILE A 61 -4.82 3.95 -10.67
N THR A 62 -4.58 3.38 -11.87
CA THR A 62 -4.97 4.03 -13.14
C THR A 62 -6.49 4.15 -13.26
N GLY A 63 -7.22 3.07 -12.98
CA GLY A 63 -8.69 3.07 -13.03
C GLY A 63 -9.30 4.03 -12.01
N MET A 64 -8.76 4.05 -10.79
CA MET A 64 -9.15 5.05 -9.78
C MET A 64 -8.84 6.46 -10.26
N GLY A 65 -7.66 6.70 -10.84
CA GLY A 65 -7.28 8.01 -11.37
C GLY A 65 -8.28 8.54 -12.40
N VAL A 66 -8.76 7.69 -13.30
CA VAL A 66 -9.82 8.06 -14.26
C VAL A 66 -11.13 8.40 -13.56
N LEU A 67 -11.58 7.57 -12.61
CA LEU A 67 -12.84 7.80 -11.89
C LEU A 67 -12.79 9.08 -11.04
N VAL A 68 -11.68 9.31 -10.34
CA VAL A 68 -11.47 10.51 -9.53
C VAL A 68 -11.38 11.74 -10.44
N ALA A 69 -10.72 11.63 -11.60
CA ALA A 69 -10.68 12.73 -12.57
C ALA A 69 -12.08 13.11 -13.06
N LEU A 70 -12.94 12.13 -13.35
CA LEU A 70 -14.34 12.40 -13.72
C LEU A 70 -15.10 13.05 -12.56
N ALA A 71 -14.98 12.53 -11.34
CA ALA A 71 -15.67 13.04 -10.15
C ALA A 71 -15.19 14.43 -9.71
N LYS A 72 -13.97 14.83 -10.10
CA LYS A 72 -13.36 16.12 -9.77
C LYS A 72 -13.27 17.04 -10.99
N GLU A 73 -13.98 16.73 -12.08
CA GLU A 73 -14.04 17.56 -13.30
C GLU A 73 -12.65 17.89 -13.88
N GLY A 74 -11.71 16.95 -13.77
CA GLY A 74 -10.33 17.11 -14.25
C GLY A 74 -9.45 18.00 -13.38
N ASN A 75 -9.90 18.43 -12.19
CA ASN A 75 -9.09 19.26 -11.30
C ASN A 75 -7.89 18.48 -10.74
N GLU A 76 -6.71 18.67 -11.35
CA GLU A 76 -5.47 17.95 -11.03
C GLU A 76 -5.04 18.09 -9.57
N LYS A 77 -5.32 19.22 -8.92
CA LYS A 77 -4.97 19.43 -7.52
C LYS A 77 -5.81 18.54 -6.62
N GLU A 78 -7.12 18.48 -6.88
CA GLU A 78 -8.05 17.61 -6.14
C GLU A 78 -7.79 16.13 -6.42
N ILE A 79 -7.42 15.77 -7.66
CA ILE A 79 -7.03 14.40 -8.01
C ILE A 79 -5.79 13.97 -7.22
N ARG A 80 -4.72 14.78 -7.21
CA ARG A 80 -3.51 14.44 -6.45
C ARG A 80 -3.77 14.38 -4.95
N LYS A 81 -4.50 15.35 -4.42
CA LYS A 81 -4.88 15.40 -3.00
C LYS A 81 -5.70 14.18 -2.58
N PHE A 82 -6.51 13.61 -3.47
CA PHE A 82 -7.26 12.40 -3.18
C PHE A 82 -6.35 11.21 -2.84
N PHE A 83 -5.20 11.09 -3.49
CA PHE A 83 -4.26 9.98 -3.28
C PHE A 83 -3.17 10.26 -2.26
N ASP A 84 -2.98 11.51 -1.85
CA ASP A 84 -1.90 11.95 -0.96
C ASP A 84 -1.87 11.14 0.35
N GLY A 85 -0.70 10.64 0.73
CA GLY A 85 -0.49 9.81 1.92
C GLY A 85 -1.02 8.38 1.82
N MET A 86 -1.64 7.96 0.70
CA MET A 86 -2.10 6.58 0.57
C MET A 86 -0.93 5.62 0.31
N THR A 87 -0.91 4.50 1.04
CA THR A 87 -0.03 3.36 0.79
C THR A 87 -0.59 2.44 -0.32
N TYR A 88 0.14 1.38 -0.65
CA TYR A 88 -0.40 0.28 -1.48
C TYR A 88 -1.72 -0.27 -0.95
N ASP A 89 -1.79 -0.58 0.35
CA ASP A 89 -2.97 -1.22 0.95
C ASP A 89 -4.16 -0.26 0.95
N ASP A 90 -3.94 1.02 1.29
CA ASP A 90 -4.99 2.05 1.25
C ASP A 90 -5.59 2.19 -0.16
N ILE A 91 -4.75 2.17 -1.20
CA ILE A 91 -5.22 2.27 -2.59
C ILE A 91 -6.07 1.04 -2.95
N MET A 92 -5.64 -0.16 -2.57
CA MET A 92 -6.36 -1.40 -2.89
C MET A 92 -7.70 -1.47 -2.14
N GLU A 93 -7.72 -1.10 -0.86
CA GLU A 93 -8.94 -1.00 -0.05
C GLU A 93 -9.88 0.05 -0.63
N LYS A 94 -9.37 1.25 -0.93
CA LYS A 94 -10.18 2.33 -1.50
C LYS A 94 -10.78 1.95 -2.85
N ALA A 95 -10.03 1.25 -3.69
CA ALA A 95 -10.53 0.73 -4.94
C ALA A 95 -11.68 -0.25 -4.74
N GLN A 96 -11.59 -1.12 -3.73
CA GLN A 96 -12.66 -2.05 -3.39
C GLN A 96 -13.91 -1.30 -2.92
N GLU A 97 -13.78 -0.35 -1.99
CA GLU A 97 -14.90 0.50 -1.54
C GLU A 97 -15.61 1.17 -2.71
N MET A 98 -14.85 1.75 -3.66
CA MET A 98 -15.40 2.43 -4.83
C MET A 98 -16.17 1.45 -5.72
N ARG A 99 -15.64 0.25 -5.95
CA ARG A 99 -16.31 -0.80 -6.75
C ARG A 99 -17.61 -1.25 -6.10
N GLU A 100 -17.62 -1.43 -4.78
CA GLU A 100 -18.81 -1.82 -4.03
C GLU A 100 -19.89 -0.72 -4.07
N LYS A 101 -19.49 0.55 -3.89
CA LYS A 101 -20.40 1.68 -4.03
C LYS A 101 -21.04 1.75 -5.43
N MET A 102 -20.26 1.56 -6.49
CA MET A 102 -20.79 1.55 -7.86
C MET A 102 -21.70 0.35 -8.16
N ARG A 103 -21.49 -0.79 -7.51
CA ARG A 103 -22.34 -1.98 -7.70
C ARG A 103 -23.70 -1.85 -7.01
N ASN A 104 -23.75 -1.09 -5.92
CA ASN A 104 -24.95 -0.90 -5.10
C ASN A 104 -25.75 0.36 -5.49
N GLN A 105 -25.35 1.03 -6.58
CA GLN A 105 -26.08 2.13 -7.22
C GLN A 105 -26.82 1.62 -8.45
#